data_AF-T0MEJ8-F1
#
_entry.id   AF-T0MEJ8-F1
#
_cell.length_a   1.000
_cell.length_b   1.000
_cell.length_c   1.000
_cell.angle_alpha   90.00
_cell.angle_beta   90.00
_cell.angle_gamma   90.00
#
_symmetry.space_group_name_H-M   'P 1'
#
loop_
_entity.id
_entity.type
_entity.pdbx_description
1 polymer ?
#
loop_
_entity_poly.entity_id
_entity_poly.type
_entity_poly.pdbx_seq_one_letter_code
_entity_poly.pdbx_strand_id
1 'polypeptide(L)' 'MKCSKCGNIKNDLTLDDRTYHCDVCGITIDRDLNAAINILNDAIDKIFKMFIIKHKKKSRHGLSPILCP' A
#
# COMPACT_ATOMS: atom_id res chain seq x y z
N MET A 1 -11.17 -6.71 -3.77
CA MET A 1 -9.78 -6.89 -4.23
C MET A 1 -9.21 -5.60 -4.84
N LYS A 2 -8.02 -5.19 -4.40
CA LYS A 2 -7.26 -4.05 -4.97
C LYS A 2 -6.59 -4.46 -6.28
N CYS A 3 -6.59 -3.60 -7.29
CA CYS A 3 -5.81 -3.79 -8.50
C CYS A 3 -4.33 -3.56 -8.19
N SER A 4 -3.48 -4.56 -8.40
CA SER A 4 -2.03 -4.43 -8.19
C SER A 4 -1.35 -3.41 -9.12
N LYS A 5 -1.97 -3.05 -10.25
CA LYS A 5 -1.45 -2.09 -11.23
C LYS A 5 -1.85 -0.65 -10.94
N CYS A 6 -3.12 -0.39 -10.67
CA CYS A 6 -3.67 0.98 -10.57
C CYS A 6 -4.29 1.32 -9.21
N GLY A 7 -4.41 0.36 -8.30
CA GLY A 7 -4.99 0.58 -6.97
C GLY A 7 -6.52 0.61 -6.90
N ASN A 8 -7.25 0.54 -8.03
CA ASN A 8 -8.71 0.47 -8.02
C ASN A 8 -9.23 -0.70 -7.15
N ILE A 9 -10.33 -0.49 -6.42
CA ILE A 9 -10.93 -1.51 -5.56
C ILE A 9 -12.17 -2.08 -6.24
N LYS A 10 -12.16 -3.40 -6.46
CA LYS A 10 -13.28 -4.17 -6.98
C LYS A 10 -13.88 -5.03 -5.86
N ASN A 11 -15.16 -4.89 -5.54
CA ASN A 11 -15.76 -5.50 -4.34
C ASN A 11 -16.60 -6.76 -4.62
N ASP A 12 -16.94 -7.00 -5.87
CA ASP A 12 -17.89 -8.00 -6.38
C ASP A 12 -17.20 -9.27 -6.91
N LEU A 13 -16.03 -9.63 -6.36
CA LEU A 13 -15.27 -10.81 -6.78
C LEU A 13 -15.60 -12.02 -5.88
N THR A 14 -15.92 -13.15 -6.50
CA THR A 14 -16.15 -14.43 -5.84
C THR A 14 -14.90 -15.31 -5.85
N LEU A 15 -14.93 -16.46 -5.14
CA LEU A 15 -13.83 -17.43 -5.17
C LEU A 15 -13.74 -18.18 -6.51
N ASP A 16 -14.86 -18.31 -7.22
CA ASP A 16 -14.96 -18.96 -8.52
C ASP A 16 -14.33 -18.11 -9.64
N ASP A 17 -14.16 -16.81 -9.41
CA ASP A 17 -13.43 -15.91 -10.29
C ASP A 17 -11.93 -16.19 -10.21
N ARG A 18 -11.44 -17.12 -11.04
CA ARG A 18 -10.01 -17.47 -11.14
C ARG A 18 -9.17 -16.39 -11.80
N THR A 19 -9.77 -15.59 -12.68
CA THR A 19 -9.11 -14.49 -13.39
C THR A 19 -9.61 -13.15 -12.86
N TYR A 20 -8.69 -12.28 -12.48
CA TYR A 20 -8.97 -10.90 -12.13
C TYR A 20 -8.88 -10.00 -13.36
N HIS A 21 -9.98 -9.30 -13.67
CA HIS A 21 -10.01 -8.21 -14.65
C HIS A 21 -10.26 -6.86 -13.95
N CYS A 22 -9.43 -5.87 -14.26
CA CYS A 22 -9.59 -4.51 -13.75
C CYS A 22 -10.31 -3.61 -14.75
N ASP A 23 -11.50 -3.15 -14.39
CA ASP A 23 -12.34 -2.30 -15.26
C ASP A 23 -11.80 -0.88 -15.46
N VAL A 24 -10.74 -0.49 -14.72
CA VAL A 24 -10.13 0.86 -14.79
C VAL A 24 -8.88 0.87 -15.66
N CYS A 25 -7.98 -0.10 -15.50
CA CYS A 25 -6.70 -0.12 -16.21
C CYS A 25 -6.54 -1.28 -17.19
N GLY A 26 -7.54 -2.16 -17.29
CA GLY A 26 -7.60 -3.24 -18.27
C GLY A 26 -6.67 -4.42 -18.00
N ILE A 27 -5.96 -4.49 -16.86
CA ILE A 27 -5.15 -5.68 -16.57
C ILE A 27 -6.06 -6.91 -16.43
N THR A 28 -5.58 -8.03 -16.98
CA THR A 28 -6.18 -9.35 -16.84
C THR A 28 -5.10 -10.31 -16.38
N ILE A 29 -5.21 -10.81 -15.15
CA ILE A 29 -4.20 -11.68 -14.52
C ILE A 29 -4.90 -12.71 -13.62
N ASP A 30 -4.21 -13.78 -13.24
CA ASP A 30 -4.72 -14.71 -12.23
C ASP A 30 -5.05 -13.98 -10.91
N ARG A 31 -6.20 -14.32 -10.32
CA ARG A 31 -6.71 -13.65 -9.10
C ARG A 31 -5.75 -13.86 -7.93
N ASP A 32 -5.23 -15.07 -7.75
CA ASP A 32 -4.34 -15.38 -6.62
C ASP A 32 -2.99 -14.67 -6.80
N LEU A 33 -2.49 -14.54 -8.04
CA LEU A 33 -1.33 -13.71 -8.36
C LEU A 33 -1.57 -12.22 -8.04
N ASN A 34 -2.72 -11.66 -8.42
CA ASN A 34 -3.07 -10.28 -8.05
C ASN A 34 -3.09 -10.09 -6.52
N ALA A 35 -3.59 -11.08 -5.78
CA ALA A 35 -3.62 -11.05 -4.31
C ALA A 35 -2.21 -11.07 -3.72
N ALA A 36 -1.35 -11.98 -4.20
CA ALA A 36 0.03 -12.10 -3.75
C ALA A 36 0.82 -10.81 -3.93
N ILE A 37 0.66 -10.13 -5.08
CA ILE A 37 1.30 -8.83 -5.34
C ILE A 37 0.82 -7.78 -4.35
N ASN A 38 -0.49 -7.72 -4.06
CA ASN A 38 -1.02 -6.78 -3.08
C ASN A 38 -0.46 -7.04 -1.67
N ILE A 39 -0.36 -8.30 -1.25
CA ILE A 39 0.20 -8.69 0.06
C ILE A 39 1.68 -8.26 0.16
N LEU A 40 2.47 -8.49 -0.90
CA LEU A 40 3.86 -8.07 -0.96
C LEU A 40 4.00 -6.54 -0.83
N ASN A 41 3.21 -5.79 -1.60
CA ASN A 41 3.22 -4.33 -1.56
C ASN A 41 2.84 -3.80 -0.18
N ASP A 42 1.80 -4.36 0.44
CA ASP A 42 1.37 -3.98 1.80
C ASP A 42 2.46 -4.29 2.85
N ALA A 43 3.22 -5.38 2.67
CA ALA A 43 4.34 -5.72 3.55
C ALA A 43 5.50 -4.72 3.41
N ILE A 44 5.90 -4.39 2.18
CA ILE A 44 6.94 -3.39 1.90
C ILE A 44 6.55 -2.03 2.48
N ASP A 45 5.29 -1.60 2.28
CA ASP A 45 4.78 -0.35 2.83
C ASP A 45 4.85 -0.30 4.36
N LYS A 46 4.51 -1.40 5.03
CA LYS A 46 4.61 -1.52 6.50
C LYS A 46 6.06 -1.43 6.97
N ILE A 47 6.96 -2.12 6.28
CA ILE A 47 8.40 -2.08 6.57
C ILE A 47 8.92 -0.64 6.42
N PHE A 48 8.63 0.02 5.30
CA PHE A 48 9.06 1.40 5.05
C PHE A 48 8.49 2.37 6.10
N LYS A 49 7.19 2.29 6.42
CA LYS A 49 6.57 3.10 7.49
C LYS A 49 7.24 2.86 8.84
N MET A 50 7.63 1.62 9.14
CA MET A 50 8.32 1.30 10.39
C MET A 50 9.71 1.97 10.46
N PHE A 51 10.45 2.01 9.35
CA PHE A 51 11.71 2.77 9.27
C PHE A 51 11.46 4.28 9.46
N ILE A 52 10.52 4.87 8.72
CA ILE A 52 10.21 6.31 8.83
C ILE A 52 9.76 6.70 10.24
N ILE A 53 8.90 5.90 10.90
CA ILE A 53 8.45 6.16 12.27
C ILE A 53 9.62 6.08 13.25
N LYS A 54 10.54 5.12 13.08
CA LYS A 54 11.77 5.03 13.91
C LYS A 54 12.64 6.28 13.72
N HIS A 55 12.81 6.80 12.51
CA HIS A 55 13.58 8.02 12.23
C HIS A 55 12.88 9.30 12.70
N LYS A 56 11.56 9.43 12.56
CA LYS A 56 10.77 10.57 13.10
C LYS A 56 10.79 10.62 14.62
N LYS A 57 10.82 9.47 15.31
CA LYS A 57 10.95 9.43 16.78
C LYS A 57 12.33 9.92 17.27
N LYS A 58 13.39 9.74 16.48
CA LYS A 58 14.75 10.17 16.84
C LYS A 58 14.96 11.70 16.73
N SER A 59 14.15 12.41 15.95
CA SER A 59 14.26 13.86 15.71
C SER A 59 13.51 14.75 16.71
N ARG A 60 12.88 14.20 17.76
CA ARG A 60 12.07 14.96 18.74
C ARG A 60 12.84 15.42 19.99
N HIS A 61 14.15 15.63 19.91
CA HIS A 61 14.89 16.35 20.93
C HIS A 61 15.56 17.58 20.31
N GLY A 62 15.11 18.75 20.74
CA GLY A 62 15.79 20.03 20.52
C GLY A 62 15.33 20.79 19.29
N LEU A 63 14.36 21.68 19.49
CA LEU A 63 14.32 23.05 18.95
C LEU A 63 13.09 23.72 19.57
N SER A 64 13.27 24.23 20.80
CA SER A 64 12.43 25.31 21.29
C SER A 64 12.60 26.49 20.32
N PRO A 65 11.54 27.08 19.75
CA PRO A 65 11.69 28.33 19.04
C PRO A 65 12.09 29.37 20.08
N ILE A 66 13.33 29.84 19.99
CA ILE A 66 13.74 31.11 20.60
C ILE A 66 12.82 32.15 19.97
N LEU A 67 11.95 32.71 20.80
CA LEU A 67 11.17 33.90 20.48
C LEU A 67 12.21 35.02 20.27
N CYS A 68 12.52 35.34 19.01
CA CYS A 68 13.18 36.59 18.68
C CYS A 68 12.09 37.64 18.38
N PRO A 69 12.33 38.89 18.81
CA PRO A 69 11.29 39.88 19.12
C PRO A 69 10.43 40.32 17.94
#